data_AF-C4FG56-F1
#
_entry.id   AF-C4FG56-F1
#
_cell.length_a   1.000
_cell.length_b   1.000
_cell.length_c   1.000
_cell.angle_alpha   90.00
_cell.angle_beta   90.00
_cell.angle_gamma   90.00
#
_symmetry.space_group_name_H-M   'P 1'
#
loop_
_entity.id
_entity.type
_entity.pdbx_description
1 polymer ?
#
loop_
_entity_poly.entity_id
_entity_poly.type
_entity_poly.pdbx_seq_one_letter_code
_entity_poly.pdbx_strand_id
1 'polypeptide(L)'
;MLAMLTAPLGIFSGLITPVQTAVNTRLGRSIGSPLRASLVSFSVGLLAMLTLTLVVGPYPLVPASALHGPWWMWLAGVFGVTFLTGNVLLLPKLGSLKTVIMPVTGQIIMGLLIDMFGWFGTQRQPIAPLRIAGTVLALAGFLIAVAGVKPRNHVNDAATGQGSGKTSNLSTLLWSCVGIAFGMCSAIQTALLGRLGVALQSPVKASLASFTVGLAALALVVAVKDRTYSLGDAPKKGNPWWMWTGGLLGATLVMCNSYLSAHIGTGLTVMLILLGQVGGGLVVDRFGLLGVPRRHVAAAQYGGIAIAAIGIILKAM
;
A
#
# COMPACT_ATOMS: atom_id res chain seq x y z
N MET A 1 -18.68 -16.03 -8.25
CA MET A 1 -18.38 -16.99 -7.15
C MET A 1 -16.95 -16.83 -6.61
N LEU A 2 -15.90 -16.93 -7.44
CA LEU A 2 -14.50 -16.78 -6.99
C LEU A 2 -14.23 -15.45 -6.25
N ALA A 3 -14.72 -14.32 -6.80
CA ALA A 3 -14.56 -13.00 -6.20
C ALA A 3 -15.11 -12.88 -4.78
N MET A 4 -16.28 -13.47 -4.52
CA MET A 4 -16.90 -13.46 -3.18
C MET A 4 -16.15 -14.36 -2.20
N LEU A 5 -15.57 -15.46 -2.68
CA LEU A 5 -14.78 -16.38 -1.86
C LEU A 5 -13.41 -15.80 -1.47
N THR A 6 -12.81 -14.97 -2.34
CA THR A 6 -11.54 -14.29 -2.08
C THR A 6 -11.68 -12.93 -1.39
N ALA A 7 -12.89 -12.35 -1.35
CA ALA A 7 -13.13 -11.04 -0.73
C ALA A 7 -12.66 -10.96 0.74
N PRO A 8 -12.90 -11.98 1.60
CA PRO A 8 -12.37 -11.97 2.97
C PRO A 8 -10.84 -11.88 3.03
N LEU A 9 -10.13 -12.56 2.11
CA LEU A 9 -8.66 -12.50 2.04
C LEU A 9 -8.17 -11.11 1.63
N GLY A 10 -8.87 -10.44 0.70
CA GLY A 10 -8.54 -9.06 0.31
C GLY A 10 -8.75 -8.06 1.44
N ILE A 11 -9.88 -8.18 2.16
CA ILE A 11 -10.16 -7.35 3.34
C ILE A 11 -9.13 -7.62 4.44
N PHE A 12 -8.83 -8.89 4.72
CA PHE A 12 -7.80 -9.29 5.68
C PHE A 12 -6.43 -8.71 5.33
N SER A 13 -6.02 -8.80 4.07
CA SER A 13 -4.78 -8.19 3.57
C SER A 13 -4.77 -6.68 3.81
N GLY A 14 -5.89 -6.00 3.57
CA GLY A 14 -6.07 -4.59 3.90
C GLY A 14 -5.92 -4.27 5.39
N LEU A 15 -6.49 -5.09 6.28
CA LEU A 15 -6.42 -4.92 7.74
C LEU A 15 -4.99 -5.03 8.30
N ILE A 16 -4.07 -5.69 7.57
CA ILE A 16 -2.65 -5.75 7.93
C ILE A 16 -1.99 -4.36 7.79
N THR A 17 -2.43 -3.55 6.82
CA THR A 17 -1.77 -2.29 6.45
C THR A 17 -1.71 -1.28 7.60
N PRO A 18 -2.79 -1.01 8.36
CA PRO A 18 -2.72 -0.13 9.53
C PRO A 18 -1.76 -0.64 10.62
N VAL A 19 -1.74 -1.96 10.86
CA VAL A 19 -0.84 -2.59 11.83
C VAL A 19 0.61 -2.43 11.38
N GLN A 20 0.90 -2.77 10.12
CA GLN A 20 2.23 -2.60 9.53
C GLN A 20 2.69 -1.13 9.57
N THR A 21 1.79 -0.19 9.30
CA THR A 21 2.08 1.25 9.34
C THR A 21 2.44 1.69 10.75
N ALA A 22 1.72 1.24 11.77
CA ALA A 22 2.04 1.54 13.17
C ALA A 22 3.40 0.96 13.58
N VAL A 23 3.67 -0.29 13.21
CA VAL A 23 4.95 -0.98 13.44
C VAL A 23 6.12 -0.23 12.80
N ASN A 24 6.01 0.08 11.51
CA ASN A 24 7.04 0.81 10.76
C ASN A 24 7.22 2.24 11.26
N THR A 25 6.14 2.91 11.69
CA THR A 25 6.23 4.27 12.25
C THR A 25 6.98 4.24 13.59
N ARG A 26 6.70 3.26 14.45
CA ARG A 26 7.42 3.09 15.72
C ARG A 26 8.91 2.80 15.46
N LEU A 27 9.22 1.90 14.53
CA LEU A 27 10.60 1.58 14.14
C LEU A 27 11.31 2.80 13.55
N GLY A 28 10.64 3.57 12.69
CA GLY A 28 11.14 4.82 12.12
C GLY A 28 11.49 5.87 13.17
N ARG A 29 10.70 5.97 14.24
CA ARG A 29 11.00 6.86 15.37
C ARG A 29 12.24 6.43 16.16
N SER A 30 12.41 5.13 16.41
CA SER A 30 13.59 4.63 17.15
C SER A 30 14.89 4.66 16.34
N ILE A 31 14.82 4.46 15.01
CA ILE A 31 15.98 4.56 14.11
C ILE A 31 16.29 6.03 13.76
N GLY A 32 15.29 6.91 13.80
CA GLY A 32 15.38 8.31 13.39
C GLY A 32 15.22 8.54 11.88
N SER A 33 14.77 7.53 11.13
CA SER A 33 14.43 7.68 9.70
C SER A 33 13.37 6.66 9.26
N PRO A 34 12.28 7.12 8.61
CA PRO A 34 11.30 6.23 7.99
C PRO A 34 11.87 5.34 6.89
N LEU A 35 12.86 5.83 6.12
CA LEU A 35 13.44 5.07 5.00
C LEU A 35 14.35 3.95 5.52
N ARG A 36 15.15 4.22 6.56
CA ARG A 36 15.97 3.17 7.21
C ARG A 36 15.10 2.12 7.90
N ALA A 37 14.00 2.51 8.55
CA ALA A 37 13.04 1.55 9.08
C ALA A 37 12.39 0.69 7.99
N SER A 38 12.08 1.30 6.85
CA SER A 38 11.58 0.56 5.69
C SER A 38 12.63 -0.43 5.17
N LEU A 39 13.92 -0.07 5.14
CA LEU A 39 15.01 -0.96 4.73
C LEU A 39 15.10 -2.21 5.62
N VAL A 40 15.00 -2.01 6.94
CA VAL A 40 14.94 -3.11 7.92
C VAL A 40 13.72 -3.99 7.67
N SER A 41 12.54 -3.40 7.52
CA SER A 41 11.31 -4.15 7.23
C SER A 41 11.38 -4.91 5.91
N PHE A 42 11.94 -4.33 4.84
CA PHE A 42 12.16 -5.03 3.58
C PHE A 42 13.15 -6.19 3.73
N SER A 43 14.20 -6.03 4.55
CA SER A 43 15.18 -7.09 4.82
C SER A 43 14.54 -8.26 5.58
N VAL A 44 13.75 -7.97 6.63
CA VAL A 44 13.00 -8.99 7.38
C VAL A 44 11.96 -9.69 6.49
N GLY A 45 11.26 -8.91 5.65
CA GLY A 45 10.29 -9.45 4.70
C GLY A 45 10.94 -10.34 3.63
N LEU A 46 12.11 -9.94 3.12
CA LEU A 46 12.89 -10.74 2.18
C LEU A 46 13.32 -12.07 2.80
N LEU A 47 13.84 -12.05 4.02
CA LEU A 47 14.22 -13.26 4.74
C LEU A 47 13.01 -14.17 4.98
N ALA A 48 11.87 -13.62 5.39
CA ALA A 48 10.64 -14.39 5.58
C ALA A 48 10.11 -15.03 4.28
N MET A 49 10.16 -14.31 3.16
CA MET A 49 9.78 -14.87 1.86
C MET A 49 10.79 -15.90 1.37
N LEU A 50 12.09 -15.70 1.64
CA LEU A 50 13.13 -16.64 1.27
C LEU A 50 12.95 -17.96 2.03
N THR A 51 12.77 -17.91 3.35
CA THR A 51 12.52 -19.11 4.17
C THR A 51 11.24 -19.81 3.73
N LEU A 52 10.14 -19.07 3.51
CA LEU A 52 8.89 -19.66 3.04
C LEU A 52 9.06 -20.31 1.66
N THR A 53 9.80 -19.69 0.74
CA THR A 53 10.06 -20.25 -0.59
C THR A 53 10.86 -21.56 -0.51
N LEU A 54 11.88 -21.60 0.36
CA LEU A 54 12.73 -22.78 0.54
C LEU A 54 11.97 -23.95 1.18
N VAL A 55 11.01 -23.66 2.07
CA VAL A 55 10.18 -24.66 2.75
C VAL A 55 9.06 -25.19 1.86
N VAL A 56 8.37 -24.31 1.11
CA VAL A 56 7.13 -24.68 0.40
C VAL A 56 7.40 -25.40 -0.92
N GLY A 57 8.53 -25.17 -1.59
CA GLY A 57 9.01 -25.94 -2.76
C GLY A 57 7.95 -26.20 -3.85
N PRO A 58 8.13 -25.62 -5.04
CA PRO A 58 8.90 -26.42 -5.98
C PRO A 58 10.09 -25.65 -6.53
N TYR A 59 11.24 -26.32 -6.61
CA TYR A 59 12.40 -25.86 -7.36
C TYR A 59 12.20 -26.17 -8.86
N PRO A 60 12.72 -25.33 -9.77
CA PRO A 60 13.62 -24.18 -9.56
C PRO A 60 12.91 -22.91 -9.03
N LEU A 61 13.68 -22.06 -8.34
CA LEU A 61 13.21 -20.77 -7.79
C LEU A 61 12.68 -19.83 -8.89
N VAL A 62 13.30 -19.86 -10.07
CA VAL A 62 12.83 -19.15 -11.26
C VAL A 62 12.69 -20.19 -12.38
N PRO A 63 11.46 -20.56 -12.79
CA PRO A 63 11.27 -21.40 -13.95
C PRO A 63 11.76 -20.69 -15.22
N ALA A 64 12.32 -21.45 -16.17
CA ALA A 64 12.85 -20.92 -17.42
C ALA A 64 11.79 -20.11 -18.20
N SER A 65 10.52 -20.51 -18.12
CA SER A 65 9.39 -19.78 -18.71
C SER A 65 9.26 -18.34 -18.22
N ALA A 66 9.65 -18.03 -16.98
CA ALA A 66 9.59 -16.68 -16.44
C ALA A 66 10.75 -15.79 -16.93
N LEU A 67 11.90 -16.39 -17.30
CA LEU A 67 13.04 -15.66 -17.87
C LEU A 67 12.77 -15.20 -19.31
N HIS A 68 11.96 -15.94 -20.06
CA HIS A 68 11.48 -15.53 -21.38
C HIS A 68 10.27 -14.57 -21.31
N GLY A 69 9.79 -14.28 -20.10
CA GLY A 69 8.72 -13.32 -19.87
C GLY A 69 9.17 -11.87 -20.05
N PRO A 70 8.23 -10.92 -20.17
CA PRO A 70 8.56 -9.51 -20.27
C PRO A 70 9.33 -8.98 -19.06
N TRP A 71 10.43 -8.26 -19.32
CA TRP A 71 11.32 -7.71 -18.29
C TRP A 71 10.62 -6.76 -17.29
N TRP A 72 9.57 -6.06 -17.73
CA TRP A 72 8.82 -5.12 -16.90
C TRP A 72 8.11 -5.78 -15.71
N MET A 73 7.88 -7.09 -15.74
CA MET A 73 7.24 -7.84 -14.66
C MET A 73 8.05 -7.82 -13.36
N TRP A 74 9.37 -7.68 -13.48
CA TRP A 74 10.30 -7.66 -12.35
C TRP A 74 10.34 -6.30 -11.64
N LEU A 75 9.74 -5.26 -12.22
CA LEU A 75 9.75 -3.90 -11.67
C LEU A 75 8.73 -3.68 -10.54
N ALA A 76 7.94 -4.68 -10.16
CA ALA A 76 6.94 -4.56 -9.09
C ALA A 76 7.53 -3.95 -7.80
N GLY A 77 8.73 -4.41 -7.40
CA GLY A 77 9.44 -3.90 -6.23
C GLY A 77 9.80 -2.41 -6.33
N VAL A 78 10.22 -1.95 -7.51
CA VAL A 78 10.56 -0.54 -7.76
C VAL A 78 9.34 0.37 -7.59
N PHE A 79 8.20 -0.01 -8.18
CA PHE A 79 6.96 0.75 -8.05
C PHE A 79 6.46 0.79 -6.60
N GLY A 80 6.67 -0.29 -5.83
CA GLY A 80 6.33 -0.31 -4.41
C GLY A 80 7.20 0.59 -3.55
N VAL A 81 8.51 0.61 -3.79
CA VAL A 81 9.44 1.55 -3.12
C VAL A 81 9.13 2.99 -3.50
N THR A 82 8.76 3.23 -4.76
CA THR A 82 8.37 4.55 -5.26
C THR A 82 7.13 5.06 -4.53
N PHE A 83 6.08 4.23 -4.40
CA PHE A 83 4.89 4.56 -3.63
C PHE A 83 5.18 4.80 -2.15
N LEU A 84 5.96 3.92 -1.51
CA LEU A 84 6.34 4.04 -0.11
C LEU A 84 7.10 5.35 0.16
N THR A 85 8.13 5.61 -0.65
CA THR A 85 8.97 6.82 -0.55
C THR A 85 8.13 8.07 -0.82
N GLY A 86 7.25 8.00 -1.82
CA GLY A 86 6.30 9.05 -2.15
C GLY A 86 5.42 9.43 -0.96
N ASN A 87 4.80 8.46 -0.29
CA ASN A 87 3.97 8.73 0.88
C ASN A 87 4.73 9.43 2.02
N VAL A 88 5.99 9.05 2.25
CA VAL A 88 6.85 9.72 3.25
C VAL A 88 7.13 11.18 2.86
N LEU A 89 7.35 11.45 1.58
CA LEU A 89 7.62 12.80 1.05
C LEU A 89 6.39 13.70 0.99
N LEU A 90 5.22 13.13 0.71
CA LEU A 90 3.96 13.87 0.58
C LEU A 90 3.48 14.40 1.94
N LEU A 91 3.73 13.66 3.03
CA LEU A 91 3.17 13.96 4.36
C LEU A 91 3.45 15.41 4.82
N PRO A 92 4.70 15.91 4.82
CA PRO A 92 4.98 17.29 5.22
C PRO A 92 4.50 18.34 4.20
N LYS A 93 4.11 17.97 2.97
CA LYS A 93 3.76 18.91 1.90
C LYS A 93 2.25 19.09 1.72
N LEU A 94 1.49 18.03 1.90
CA LEU A 94 0.04 18.00 1.66
C LEU A 94 -0.80 17.90 2.93
N GLY A 95 -0.19 17.50 4.05
CA GLY A 95 -0.89 17.15 5.29
C GLY A 95 -1.53 15.76 5.24
N SER A 96 -1.83 15.22 6.42
CA SER A 96 -2.20 13.81 6.60
C SER A 96 -3.43 13.35 5.81
N LEU A 97 -4.40 14.24 5.58
CA LEU A 97 -5.63 13.90 4.87
C LEU A 97 -5.37 13.71 3.37
N LYS A 98 -4.75 14.72 2.74
CA LYS A 98 -4.47 14.70 1.29
C LYS A 98 -3.47 13.61 0.91
N THR A 99 -2.55 13.25 1.81
CA THR A 99 -1.63 12.12 1.59
C THR A 99 -2.28 10.75 1.59
N VAL A 100 -3.53 10.64 2.05
CA VAL A 100 -4.32 9.41 1.93
C VAL A 100 -5.24 9.50 0.71
N ILE A 101 -5.96 10.62 0.56
CA ILE A 101 -6.95 10.79 -0.51
C ILE A 101 -6.32 10.71 -1.91
N MET A 102 -5.21 11.41 -2.14
CA MET A 102 -4.62 11.52 -3.48
C MET A 102 -4.09 10.17 -3.98
N PRO A 103 -3.31 9.40 -3.19
CA PRO A 103 -2.88 8.08 -3.64
C PRO A 103 -4.01 7.07 -3.76
N VAL A 104 -5.00 7.07 -2.86
CA VAL A 104 -6.18 6.18 -2.97
C VAL A 104 -6.93 6.43 -4.29
N THR A 105 -7.08 7.70 -4.67
CA THR A 105 -7.69 8.09 -5.95
C THR A 105 -6.87 7.53 -7.13
N GLY A 106 -5.55 7.70 -7.11
CA GLY A 106 -4.66 7.16 -8.14
C GLY A 106 -4.67 5.63 -8.24
N GLN A 107 -4.74 4.93 -7.10
CA GLN A 107 -4.83 3.47 -7.04
C GLN A 107 -6.11 2.96 -7.74
N ILE A 108 -7.25 3.60 -7.48
CA ILE A 108 -8.53 3.20 -8.06
C ILE A 108 -8.57 3.53 -9.57
N ILE A 109 -8.15 4.73 -9.97
CA ILE A 109 -8.10 5.14 -11.38
C ILE A 109 -7.20 4.19 -12.18
N MET A 110 -5.97 3.96 -11.71
CA MET A 110 -5.04 3.10 -12.44
C MET A 110 -5.47 1.63 -12.41
N GLY A 111 -6.04 1.15 -11.30
CA GLY A 111 -6.62 -0.19 -11.22
C GLY A 111 -7.74 -0.41 -12.26
N LEU A 112 -8.58 0.60 -12.49
CA LEU A 112 -9.59 0.58 -13.55
C LEU A 112 -8.97 0.56 -14.94
N LEU A 113 -8.00 1.45 -15.21
CA LEU A 113 -7.35 1.52 -16.52
C LEU A 113 -6.69 0.18 -16.86
N ILE A 114 -6.04 -0.45 -15.88
CA ILE A 114 -5.44 -1.78 -16.03
C ILE A 114 -6.51 -2.83 -16.37
N ASP A 115 -7.61 -2.88 -15.63
CA ASP A 115 -8.71 -3.84 -15.85
C ASP A 115 -9.39 -3.62 -17.23
N MET A 116 -9.57 -2.37 -17.66
CA MET A 116 -10.26 -1.99 -18.91
C MET A 116 -9.41 -2.29 -20.16
N PHE A 117 -8.13 -1.95 -20.12
CA PHE A 117 -7.22 -2.13 -21.24
C PHE A 117 -6.53 -3.49 -21.24
N GLY A 118 -6.63 -4.27 -20.16
CA GLY A 118 -5.90 -5.53 -20.00
C GLY A 118 -4.38 -5.31 -19.91
N TRP A 119 -3.96 -4.15 -19.39
CA TRP A 119 -2.54 -3.84 -19.28
C TRP A 119 -1.81 -4.88 -18.42
N PHE A 120 -0.54 -5.10 -18.74
CA PHE A 120 0.31 -6.08 -18.06
C PHE A 120 -0.17 -7.55 -18.19
N GLY A 121 -0.97 -7.86 -19.21
CA GLY A 121 -1.47 -9.20 -19.47
C GLY A 121 -2.46 -9.68 -18.41
N THR A 122 -3.18 -8.73 -17.79
CA THR A 122 -4.35 -9.01 -16.95
C THR A 122 -5.52 -9.44 -17.82
N GLN A 123 -6.44 -10.27 -17.29
CA GLN A 123 -7.63 -10.65 -18.04
C GLN A 123 -8.49 -9.41 -18.26
N ARG A 124 -8.66 -9.03 -19.53
CA ARG A 124 -9.48 -7.88 -19.92
C ARG A 124 -10.90 -8.11 -19.45
N GLN A 125 -11.36 -7.27 -18.53
CA GLN A 125 -12.74 -7.33 -18.07
C GLN A 125 -13.63 -6.52 -19.02
N PRO A 126 -14.76 -7.08 -19.50
CA PRO A 126 -15.67 -6.34 -20.35
C PRO A 126 -16.20 -5.11 -19.61
N ILE A 127 -16.30 -3.99 -20.33
CA ILE A 127 -16.81 -2.73 -19.81
C ILE A 127 -18.33 -2.85 -19.68
N ALA A 128 -18.78 -3.35 -18.53
CA ALA A 128 -20.19 -3.32 -18.18
C ALA A 128 -20.52 -2.00 -17.46
N PRO A 129 -21.61 -1.30 -17.80
CA PRO A 129 -22.03 -0.08 -17.11
C PRO A 129 -22.12 -0.25 -15.59
N LEU A 130 -22.56 -1.42 -15.13
CA LEU A 130 -22.65 -1.76 -13.70
C LEU A 130 -21.29 -1.77 -13.00
N ARG A 131 -20.22 -2.18 -13.69
CA ARG A 131 -18.86 -2.20 -13.12
C ARG A 131 -18.25 -0.82 -13.01
N ILE A 132 -18.52 0.04 -13.99
CA ILE A 132 -18.15 1.46 -13.92
C ILE A 132 -18.91 2.11 -12.77
N ALA A 133 -20.23 1.93 -12.70
CA ALA A 133 -21.06 2.48 -11.62
C ALA A 133 -20.60 2.00 -10.24
N GLY A 134 -20.35 0.69 -10.09
CA GLY A 134 -19.82 0.11 -8.86
C GLY A 134 -18.46 0.69 -8.47
N THR A 135 -17.58 0.93 -9.44
CA THR A 135 -16.28 1.55 -9.16
C THR A 135 -16.39 3.02 -8.77
N VAL A 136 -17.22 3.80 -9.47
CA VAL A 136 -17.45 5.21 -9.13
C VAL A 136 -18.06 5.32 -7.73
N LEU A 137 -19.00 4.43 -7.40
CA LEU A 137 -19.58 4.34 -6.07
C LEU A 137 -18.53 3.95 -5.02
N ALA A 138 -17.66 2.99 -5.33
CA ALA A 138 -16.57 2.59 -4.46
C ALA A 138 -15.61 3.76 -4.17
N LEU A 139 -15.21 4.49 -5.21
CA LEU A 139 -14.37 5.68 -5.10
C LEU A 139 -15.05 6.76 -4.24
N ALA A 140 -16.32 7.09 -4.51
CA ALA A 140 -17.06 8.05 -3.72
C ALA A 140 -17.13 7.64 -2.24
N GLY A 141 -17.41 6.37 -1.96
CA GLY A 141 -17.41 5.81 -0.60
C GLY A 141 -16.07 5.98 0.11
N PHE A 142 -14.96 5.63 -0.56
CA PHE A 142 -13.62 5.82 0.00
C PHE A 142 -13.28 7.29 0.25
N LEU A 143 -13.62 8.17 -0.68
CA LEU A 143 -13.40 9.61 -0.53
C LEU A 143 -14.19 10.18 0.66
N ILE A 144 -15.45 9.79 0.82
CA ILE A 144 -16.27 10.17 1.98
C ILE A 144 -15.65 9.61 3.28
N ALA A 145 -15.23 8.35 3.26
CA ALA A 145 -14.67 7.70 4.45
C ALA A 145 -13.39 8.37 4.94
N VAL A 146 -12.54 8.78 4.00
CA VAL A 146 -11.28 9.45 4.30
C VAL A 146 -11.51 10.93 4.63
N ALA A 147 -12.38 11.64 3.90
CA ALA A 147 -12.70 13.05 4.15
C ALA A 147 -13.38 13.29 5.51
N GLY A 148 -14.10 12.30 6.03
CA GLY A 148 -14.70 12.36 7.36
C GLY A 148 -13.69 12.39 8.53
N VAL A 149 -12.40 12.14 8.27
CA VAL A 149 -11.34 12.29 9.28
C VAL A 149 -11.14 13.78 9.57
N LYS A 150 -11.55 14.24 10.76
CA LYS A 150 -11.28 15.63 11.20
C LYS A 150 -9.76 15.89 11.22
N PRO A 151 -9.27 16.97 10.58
CA PRO A 151 -7.87 17.35 10.66
C PRO A 151 -7.44 17.55 12.11
N ARG A 152 -6.19 17.21 12.40
CA ARG A 152 -5.57 17.48 13.70
C ARG A 152 -5.52 19.01 13.88
N ASN A 153 -6.21 19.56 14.89
CA ASN A 153 -5.98 20.94 15.29
C ASN A 153 -4.54 21.05 15.81
N HIS A 154 -3.67 21.67 15.01
CA HIS A 154 -2.33 22.05 15.44
C HIS A 154 -2.45 23.25 16.39
N VAL A 155 -2.62 22.99 17.69
CA VAL A 155 -2.63 24.03 18.72
C VAL A 155 -1.22 24.66 18.92
N ASN A 156 -0.16 24.12 18.29
CA ASN A 156 1.23 24.60 18.48
C ASN A 156 1.96 25.13 17.24
N ASP A 157 1.33 25.26 16.07
CA ASP A 157 2.02 25.85 14.89
C ASP A 157 2.19 27.38 15.02
N ALA A 158 1.69 28.01 16.09
CA ALA A 158 1.85 29.43 16.37
C ALA A 158 3.20 29.80 17.04
N ALA A 159 4.01 28.82 17.47
CA ALA A 159 5.30 29.08 18.13
C ALA A 159 6.52 29.03 17.18
N THR A 160 6.36 28.47 15.99
CA THR A 160 7.33 28.58 14.90
C THR A 160 6.76 29.50 13.85
N GLY A 161 7.32 30.71 13.74
CA GLY A 161 6.97 31.72 12.75
C GLY A 161 7.25 31.30 11.29
N GLN A 162 6.79 30.12 10.88
CA GLN A 162 6.57 29.79 9.49
C GLN A 162 5.26 30.44 9.10
N GLY A 163 5.38 31.71 8.68
CA GLY A 163 4.30 32.43 8.06
C GLY A 163 3.61 31.55 7.03
N SER A 164 2.28 31.58 7.09
CA SER A 164 1.36 31.26 6.00
C SER A 164 1.72 32.13 4.79
N GLY A 165 2.88 31.87 4.17
CA GLY A 165 3.17 32.33 2.84
C GLY A 165 2.16 31.64 1.95
N LYS A 166 1.48 32.40 1.10
CA LYS A 166 0.70 31.89 -0.05
C LYS A 166 1.46 30.75 -0.71
N THR A 167 1.27 29.51 -0.28
CA THR A 167 1.58 28.35 -1.12
C THR A 167 0.56 28.45 -2.23
N SER A 168 1.02 29.01 -3.35
CA SER A 168 0.25 29.14 -4.58
C SER A 168 -0.63 27.91 -4.76
N ASN A 169 -1.92 28.09 -5.09
CA ASN A 169 -2.83 26.99 -5.40
C ASN A 169 -2.18 25.96 -6.35
N LEU A 170 -1.27 26.42 -7.22
CA LEU A 170 -0.46 25.60 -8.10
C LEU A 170 0.46 24.63 -7.36
N SER A 171 1.19 25.02 -6.32
CA SER A 171 2.08 24.09 -5.61
C SER A 171 1.30 22.97 -4.93
N THR A 172 0.16 23.31 -4.33
CA THR A 172 -0.72 22.33 -3.67
C THR A 172 -1.35 21.40 -4.70
N LEU A 173 -1.75 21.91 -5.87
CA LEU A 173 -2.24 21.12 -6.98
C LEU A 173 -1.16 20.18 -7.54
N LEU A 174 0.05 20.67 -7.77
CA LEU A 174 1.20 19.88 -8.24
C LEU A 174 1.49 18.73 -7.28
N TRP A 175 1.57 19.00 -5.98
CA TRP A 175 1.76 17.95 -4.98
C TRP A 175 0.60 16.95 -4.95
N SER A 176 -0.63 17.41 -5.19
CA SER A 176 -1.81 16.53 -5.28
C SER A 176 -1.73 15.60 -6.50
N CYS A 177 -1.32 16.12 -7.66
CA CYS A 177 -1.06 15.32 -8.86
C CYS A 177 0.05 14.29 -8.62
N VAL A 178 1.12 14.69 -7.93
CA VAL A 178 2.20 13.77 -7.52
C VAL A 178 1.66 12.68 -6.58
N GLY A 179 0.76 13.02 -5.66
CA GLY A 179 0.08 12.04 -4.80
C GLY A 179 -0.74 11.02 -5.59
N ILE A 180 -1.50 11.47 -6.59
CA ILE A 180 -2.22 10.58 -7.51
C ILE A 180 -1.23 9.68 -8.26
N ALA A 181 -0.14 10.23 -8.80
CA ALA A 181 0.87 9.45 -9.52
C ALA A 181 1.51 8.36 -8.65
N PHE A 182 1.81 8.64 -7.37
CA PHE A 182 2.28 7.61 -6.43
C PHE A 182 1.21 6.54 -6.18
N GLY A 183 -0.06 6.93 -6.08
CA GLY A 183 -1.18 5.99 -6.05
C GLY A 183 -1.25 5.08 -7.27
N MET A 184 -1.07 5.64 -8.46
CA MET A 184 -1.01 4.86 -9.70
C MET A 184 0.14 3.86 -9.68
N CYS A 185 1.31 4.25 -9.17
CA CYS A 185 2.45 3.33 -8.99
C CYS A 185 2.08 2.12 -8.11
N SER A 186 1.30 2.32 -7.06
CA SER A 186 0.84 1.21 -6.21
C SER A 186 -0.10 0.24 -6.95
N ALA A 187 -0.99 0.74 -7.81
CA ALA A 187 -1.82 -0.14 -8.64
C ALA A 187 -1.01 -0.89 -9.70
N ILE A 188 -0.02 -0.21 -10.32
CA ILE A 188 0.93 -0.85 -11.24
C ILE A 188 1.69 -1.96 -10.53
N GLN A 189 2.23 -1.69 -9.34
CA GLN A 189 2.89 -2.71 -8.51
C GLN A 189 1.99 -3.93 -8.32
N THR A 190 0.72 -3.75 -7.96
CA THR A 190 -0.24 -4.84 -7.79
C THR A 190 -0.41 -5.67 -9.07
N ALA A 191 -0.58 -5.01 -10.21
CA ALA A 191 -0.73 -5.70 -11.50
C ALA A 191 0.52 -6.47 -11.91
N LEU A 192 1.69 -5.84 -11.80
CA LEU A 192 2.98 -6.47 -12.08
C LEU A 192 3.21 -7.69 -11.19
N LEU A 193 2.89 -7.56 -9.90
CA LEU A 193 3.05 -8.62 -8.92
C LEU A 193 2.09 -9.80 -9.17
N GLY A 194 0.86 -9.54 -9.60
CA GLY A 194 -0.08 -10.57 -10.04
C GLY A 194 0.44 -11.32 -11.28
N ARG A 195 0.91 -10.57 -12.30
CA ARG A 195 1.47 -11.16 -13.52
C ARG A 195 2.74 -11.98 -13.24
N LEU A 196 3.61 -11.48 -12.36
CA LEU A 196 4.81 -12.20 -11.91
C LEU A 196 4.45 -13.47 -11.15
N GLY A 197 3.39 -13.43 -10.32
CA GLY A 197 2.84 -14.60 -9.63
C GLY A 197 2.43 -15.71 -10.60
N VAL A 198 1.75 -15.35 -11.70
CA VAL A 198 1.37 -16.30 -12.76
C VAL A 198 2.59 -16.84 -13.51
N ALA A 199 3.56 -16.00 -13.89
CA ALA A 199 4.74 -16.47 -14.61
C ALA A 199 5.65 -17.38 -13.77
N LEU A 200 5.79 -17.09 -12.47
CA LEU A 200 6.57 -17.92 -11.55
C LEU A 200 5.78 -19.12 -11.00
N GLN A 201 4.49 -19.24 -11.35
CA GLN A 201 3.55 -20.25 -10.84
C GLN A 201 3.50 -20.29 -9.30
N SER A 202 3.80 -19.16 -8.65
CA SER A 202 3.85 -19.06 -7.19
C SER A 202 3.79 -17.60 -6.72
N PRO A 203 2.78 -17.23 -5.92
CA PRO A 203 2.71 -15.92 -5.27
C PRO A 203 3.89 -15.64 -4.33
N VAL A 204 4.43 -16.69 -3.72
CA VAL A 204 5.57 -16.59 -2.78
C VAL A 204 6.84 -16.19 -3.54
N LYS A 205 7.13 -16.86 -4.67
CA LYS A 205 8.30 -16.53 -5.52
C LYS A 205 8.20 -15.11 -6.09
N ALA A 206 7.01 -14.69 -6.52
CA ALA A 206 6.78 -13.33 -7.01
C ALA A 206 6.99 -12.27 -5.92
N SER A 207 6.54 -12.57 -4.70
CA SER A 207 6.79 -11.72 -3.54
C SER A 207 8.27 -11.65 -3.23
N LEU A 208 8.98 -12.78 -3.20
CA LEU A 208 10.44 -12.83 -3.00
C LEU A 208 11.18 -11.94 -4.01
N ALA A 209 10.92 -12.10 -5.31
CA ALA A 209 11.52 -11.30 -6.36
C ALA A 209 11.22 -9.79 -6.19
N SER A 210 9.98 -9.44 -5.84
CA SER A 210 9.57 -8.06 -5.57
C SER A 210 10.29 -7.47 -4.35
N PHE A 211 10.47 -8.24 -3.27
CA PHE A 211 11.25 -7.83 -2.11
C PHE A 211 12.73 -7.68 -2.44
N THR A 212 13.31 -8.53 -3.28
CA THR A 212 14.72 -8.41 -3.70
C THR A 212 14.94 -7.12 -4.48
N VAL A 213 14.13 -6.87 -5.51
CA VAL A 213 14.22 -5.65 -6.33
C VAL A 213 13.89 -4.41 -5.51
N GLY A 214 12.88 -4.50 -4.64
CA GLY A 214 12.49 -3.42 -3.73
C GLY A 214 13.58 -3.10 -2.71
N LEU A 215 14.21 -4.10 -2.10
CA LEU A 215 15.31 -3.89 -1.16
C LEU A 215 16.50 -3.21 -1.85
N ALA A 216 16.86 -3.64 -3.07
CA ALA A 216 17.93 -3.02 -3.84
C ALA A 216 17.62 -1.54 -4.19
N ALA A 217 16.40 -1.27 -4.68
CA ALA A 217 15.97 0.09 -4.99
C ALA A 217 15.93 0.98 -3.74
N LEU A 218 15.41 0.46 -2.62
CA LEU A 218 15.33 1.19 -1.36
C LEU A 218 16.73 1.42 -0.75
N ALA A 219 17.64 0.45 -0.86
CA ALA A 219 19.02 0.61 -0.41
C ALA A 219 19.73 1.74 -1.15
N LEU A 220 19.49 1.89 -2.46
CA LEU A 220 20.00 3.00 -3.27
C LEU A 220 19.39 4.34 -2.83
N VAL A 221 18.07 4.40 -2.60
CA VAL A 221 17.42 5.61 -2.08
C VAL A 221 17.97 6.02 -0.72
N VAL A 222 18.18 5.05 0.20
CA VAL A 222 18.79 5.29 1.51
C VAL A 222 20.24 5.75 1.38
N ALA A 223 21.03 5.15 0.48
CA ALA A 223 22.41 5.55 0.21
C ALA A 223 22.50 7.03 -0.20
N VAL A 224 21.61 7.46 -1.09
CA VAL A 224 21.59 8.83 -1.62
C VAL A 224 21.10 9.82 -0.55
N LYS A 225 20.02 9.48 0.17
CA LYS A 225 19.30 10.44 1.03
C LYS A 225 19.77 10.48 2.48
N ASP A 226 19.96 9.31 3.09
CA ASP A 226 20.35 9.22 4.50
C ASP A 226 21.87 9.09 4.65
N ARG A 227 22.59 8.70 3.58
CA ARG A 227 24.06 8.52 3.54
C ARG A 227 24.64 7.66 4.66
N THR A 228 23.80 6.90 5.36
CA THR A 228 24.15 6.14 6.56
C THR A 228 23.14 5.00 6.76
N TYR A 229 23.64 3.85 7.17
CA TYR A 229 22.84 2.65 7.47
C TYR A 229 22.70 2.38 8.97
N SER A 230 23.01 3.36 9.82
CA SER A 230 22.95 3.22 11.27
C SER A 230 21.52 2.94 11.75
N LEU A 231 21.39 1.94 12.62
CA LEU A 231 20.16 1.55 13.28
C LEU A 231 19.79 2.49 14.46
N GLY A 232 20.63 3.50 14.72
CA GLY A 232 20.38 4.50 15.76
C GLY A 232 20.14 3.86 17.12
N ASP A 233 19.04 4.27 17.77
CA ASP A 233 18.66 3.83 19.10
C ASP A 233 17.76 2.59 19.10
N ALA A 234 17.46 2.02 17.93
CA ALA A 234 16.63 0.82 17.82
C ALA A 234 17.12 -0.37 18.65
N PRO A 235 18.44 -0.70 18.71
CA PRO A 235 18.93 -1.82 19.52
C PRO A 235 19.09 -1.52 21.02
N LYS A 236 18.79 -0.30 21.50
CA LYS A 236 18.88 0.02 22.93
C LYS A 236 17.79 -0.70 23.75
N LYS A 237 18.14 -1.17 24.95
CA LYS A 237 17.22 -1.80 25.92
C LYS A 237 16.06 -0.83 26.24
N GLY A 238 14.83 -1.22 25.90
CA GLY A 238 13.60 -0.44 26.13
C GLY A 238 12.63 -0.43 24.95
N ASN A 239 13.07 -0.80 23.74
CA ASN A 239 12.19 -0.90 22.58
C ASN A 239 11.42 -2.24 22.54
N PRO A 240 10.12 -2.23 22.20
CA PRO A 240 9.35 -3.46 22.08
C PRO A 240 9.80 -4.34 20.90
N TRP A 241 9.84 -5.66 21.11
CA TRP A 241 10.26 -6.64 20.11
C TRP A 241 9.36 -6.67 18.86
N TRP A 242 8.07 -6.35 19.02
CA TRP A 242 7.11 -6.35 17.91
C TRP A 242 7.44 -5.32 16.82
N MET A 243 8.32 -4.36 17.08
CA MET A 243 8.75 -3.36 16.09
C MET A 243 9.45 -3.99 14.88
N TRP A 244 10.05 -5.15 15.05
CA TRP A 244 10.81 -5.84 14.00
C TRP A 244 9.92 -6.70 13.09
N THR A 245 8.65 -6.90 13.43
CA THR A 245 7.72 -7.76 12.66
C THR A 245 7.12 -7.07 11.44
N GLY A 246 7.38 -5.78 11.24
CA GLY A 246 6.81 -5.00 10.14
C GLY A 246 7.12 -5.58 8.75
N GLY A 247 8.29 -6.20 8.60
CA GLY A 247 8.67 -6.92 7.39
C GLY A 247 7.83 -8.15 7.12
N LEU A 248 7.52 -8.94 8.15
CA LEU A 248 6.68 -10.13 8.04
C LEU A 248 5.25 -9.76 7.63
N LEU A 249 4.69 -8.71 8.24
CA LEU A 249 3.37 -8.18 7.88
C LEU A 249 3.32 -7.71 6.42
N GLY A 250 4.36 -6.99 5.98
CA GLY A 250 4.50 -6.56 4.59
C GLY A 250 4.61 -7.74 3.63
N ALA A 251 5.36 -8.77 4.00
CA ALA A 251 5.54 -9.97 3.20
C ALA A 251 4.22 -10.72 2.99
N THR A 252 3.43 -10.89 4.06
CA THR A 252 2.08 -11.47 3.97
C THR A 252 1.16 -10.62 3.09
N LEU A 253 1.18 -9.29 3.23
CA LEU A 253 0.36 -8.39 2.42
C LEU A 253 0.69 -8.53 0.94
N VAL A 254 1.98 -8.47 0.56
CA VAL A 254 2.44 -8.59 -0.82
C VAL A 254 2.08 -9.97 -1.39
N MET A 255 2.24 -11.04 -0.62
CA MET A 255 1.86 -12.40 -1.03
C MET A 255 0.36 -12.52 -1.31
N CYS A 256 -0.49 -12.04 -0.39
CA CYS A 256 -1.93 -12.00 -0.60
C CYS A 256 -2.28 -11.17 -1.84
N ASN A 257 -1.63 -10.02 -2.04
CA ASN A 257 -1.86 -9.15 -3.19
C ASN A 257 -1.49 -9.82 -4.52
N SER A 258 -0.37 -10.55 -4.56
CA SER A 258 0.06 -11.34 -5.72
C SER A 258 -0.99 -12.40 -6.09
N TYR A 259 -1.46 -13.15 -5.09
CA TYR A 259 -2.48 -14.17 -5.28
C TYR A 259 -3.82 -13.58 -5.75
N LEU A 260 -4.33 -12.56 -5.05
CA LEU A 260 -5.59 -11.92 -5.38
C LEU A 260 -5.55 -11.30 -6.77
N SER A 261 -4.51 -10.50 -7.08
CA SER A 261 -4.42 -9.85 -8.39
C SER A 261 -4.33 -10.85 -9.54
N ALA A 262 -3.73 -12.03 -9.32
CA ALA A 262 -3.68 -13.09 -10.32
C ALA A 262 -5.05 -13.74 -10.59
N HIS A 263 -5.92 -13.84 -9.58
CA HIS A 263 -7.19 -14.56 -9.66
C HIS A 263 -8.41 -13.68 -9.94
N ILE A 264 -8.48 -12.49 -9.36
CA ILE A 264 -9.67 -11.61 -9.43
C ILE A 264 -9.43 -10.29 -10.15
N GLY A 265 -8.22 -10.07 -10.66
CA GLY A 265 -7.82 -8.84 -11.35
C GLY A 265 -7.34 -7.74 -10.40
N THR A 266 -6.65 -6.75 -10.97
CA THR A 266 -5.95 -5.71 -10.22
C THR A 266 -6.92 -4.74 -9.56
N GLY A 267 -7.90 -4.22 -10.29
CA GLY A 267 -8.77 -3.19 -9.74
C GLY A 267 -9.67 -3.71 -8.62
N LEU A 268 -10.18 -4.94 -8.71
CA LEU A 268 -10.98 -5.52 -7.61
C LEU A 268 -10.11 -5.82 -6.39
N THR A 269 -8.89 -6.31 -6.60
CA THR A 269 -7.91 -6.54 -5.52
C THR A 269 -7.59 -5.25 -4.77
N VAL A 270 -7.28 -4.18 -5.50
CA VAL A 270 -7.01 -2.85 -4.91
C VAL A 270 -8.19 -2.38 -4.06
N MET A 271 -9.43 -2.51 -4.55
CA MET A 271 -10.60 -2.06 -3.77
C MET A 271 -10.85 -2.88 -2.51
N LEU A 272 -10.67 -4.21 -2.56
CA LEU A 272 -10.82 -5.07 -1.38
C LEU A 272 -9.75 -4.77 -0.32
N ILE A 273 -8.51 -4.59 -0.75
CA ILE A 273 -7.41 -4.17 0.14
C ILE A 273 -7.70 -2.79 0.71
N LEU A 274 -8.17 -1.84 -0.09
CA LEU A 274 -8.55 -0.51 0.38
C LEU A 274 -9.69 -0.56 1.40
N LEU A 275 -10.69 -1.43 1.20
CA LEU A 275 -11.78 -1.62 2.16
C LEU A 275 -11.25 -2.07 3.53
N GLY A 276 -10.35 -3.05 3.53
CA GLY A 276 -9.66 -3.49 4.75
C GLY A 276 -8.73 -2.43 5.34
N GLN A 277 -7.98 -1.69 4.51
CA GLN A 277 -7.04 -0.66 4.94
C GLN A 277 -7.77 0.51 5.60
N VAL A 278 -8.83 1.04 4.97
CA VAL A 278 -9.61 2.15 5.50
C VAL A 278 -10.43 1.69 6.72
N GLY A 279 -11.09 0.53 6.65
CA GLY A 279 -11.85 -0.02 7.76
C GLY A 279 -10.98 -0.36 8.98
N GLY A 280 -9.86 -1.04 8.78
CA GLY A 280 -8.90 -1.33 9.83
C GLY A 280 -8.29 -0.05 10.42
N GLY A 281 -8.04 0.96 9.58
CA GLY A 281 -7.61 2.28 10.04
C GLY A 281 -8.60 2.90 11.02
N LEU A 282 -9.91 2.84 10.74
CA LEU A 282 -10.94 3.35 11.66
C LEU A 282 -10.99 2.56 12.97
N VAL A 283 -10.79 1.23 12.93
CA VAL A 283 -10.75 0.40 14.14
C VAL A 283 -9.55 0.79 15.01
N VAL A 284 -8.37 0.91 14.40
CA VAL A 284 -7.15 1.36 15.10
C VAL A 284 -7.34 2.75 15.70
N ASP A 285 -7.90 3.69 14.93
CA ASP A 285 -8.15 5.06 15.37
C ASP A 285 -9.18 5.12 16.51
N ARG A 286 -10.27 4.33 16.46
CA ARG A 286 -11.32 4.33 17.50
C ARG A 286 -10.81 3.78 18.83
N PHE A 287 -10.10 2.66 18.80
CA PHE A 287 -9.68 1.96 20.02
C PHE A 287 -8.31 2.44 20.54
N GLY A 288 -7.54 3.15 19.71
CA GLY A 288 -6.18 3.59 20.04
C GLY A 288 -5.20 2.43 20.13
N LEU A 289 -5.39 1.42 19.28
CA LEU A 289 -4.54 0.23 19.25
C LEU A 289 -3.10 0.61 18.87
N LEU A 290 -2.12 -0.16 19.36
CA LEU A 290 -0.70 0.00 19.01
C LEU A 290 -0.07 1.35 19.42
N GLY A 291 -0.62 1.99 20.46
CA GLY A 291 -0.10 3.26 20.97
C GLY A 291 -0.44 4.47 20.10
N VAL A 292 -1.44 4.34 19.21
CA VAL A 292 -2.02 5.45 18.46
C VAL A 292 -3.00 6.19 19.37
N PRO A 293 -2.99 7.54 19.44
CA PRO A 293 -3.96 8.28 20.22
C PRO A 293 -5.38 8.03 19.72
N ARG A 294 -6.31 7.75 20.65
CA ARG A 294 -7.73 7.50 20.33
C ARG A 294 -8.35 8.70 19.60
N ARG A 295 -9.12 8.42 18.56
CA ARG A 295 -9.84 9.40 17.74
C ARG A 295 -11.32 9.11 17.71
N HIS A 296 -12.11 10.18 17.66
CA HIS A 296 -13.53 10.08 17.40
C HIS A 296 -13.76 9.80 15.91
N VAL A 297 -14.39 8.67 15.61
CA VAL A 297 -14.73 8.27 14.24
C VAL A 297 -16.11 8.84 13.91
N ALA A 298 -16.19 9.69 12.89
CA ALA A 298 -17.44 10.32 12.48
C ALA A 298 -18.37 9.31 11.78
N ALA A 299 -19.68 9.51 11.90
CA ALA A 299 -20.68 8.66 11.24
C ALA A 299 -20.50 8.60 9.71
N ALA A 300 -20.05 9.70 9.10
CA ALA A 300 -19.70 9.77 7.67
C ALA A 300 -18.63 8.73 7.27
N GLN A 301 -17.72 8.36 8.18
CA GLN A 301 -16.66 7.41 7.88
C GLN A 301 -17.19 5.98 7.74
N TYR A 302 -18.11 5.59 8.63
CA TYR A 302 -18.82 4.32 8.53
C TYR A 302 -19.72 4.27 7.30
N GLY A 303 -20.44 5.37 7.01
CA GLY A 303 -21.25 5.51 5.80
C GLY A 303 -20.42 5.37 4.53
N GLY A 304 -19.26 6.02 4.46
CA GLY A 304 -18.35 5.93 3.32
C GLY A 304 -17.84 4.51 3.07
N ILE A 305 -17.48 3.76 4.12
CA ILE A 305 -17.08 2.35 4.00
C ILE A 305 -18.24 1.48 3.50
N ALA A 306 -19.45 1.69 4.02
CA ALA A 306 -20.63 0.94 3.58
C ALA A 306 -20.93 1.20 2.09
N ILE A 307 -20.88 2.45 1.66
CA ILE A 307 -21.00 2.83 0.23
C ILE A 307 -19.90 2.17 -0.59
N ALA A 308 -18.66 2.17 -0.08
CA ALA A 308 -17.54 1.55 -0.76
C ALA A 308 -17.74 0.03 -0.95
N ALA A 309 -18.20 -0.66 0.09
CA ALA A 309 -18.52 -2.08 0.05
C ALA A 309 -19.63 -2.40 -0.96
N ILE A 310 -20.69 -1.60 -1.01
CA ILE A 310 -21.77 -1.74 -2.00
C ILE A 310 -21.21 -1.57 -3.42
N GLY A 311 -20.38 -0.55 -3.65
CA GLY A 311 -19.73 -0.34 -4.95
C GLY A 311 -18.87 -1.52 -5.39
N ILE A 312 -18.12 -2.12 -4.46
CA ILE A 312 -17.30 -3.31 -4.72
C ILE A 312 -18.15 -4.51 -5.09
N ILE A 313 -19.27 -4.73 -4.38
CA ILE A 313 -20.22 -5.82 -4.69
C ILE A 313 -20.80 -5.63 -6.08
N LEU A 314 -21.26 -4.41 -6.42
CA LEU A 314 -21.79 -4.09 -7.75
C LEU A 314 -20.76 -4.29 -8.86
N LYS A 315 -19.48 -3.97 -8.60
CA LYS A 315 -18.39 -4.23 -9.56
C LYS A 315 -18.13 -5.73 -9.75
N ALA A 316 -18.32 -6.53 -8.71
CA ALA A 316 -18.04 -7.96 -8.73
C ALA A 316 -19.15 -8.81 -9.37
N MET A 317 -20.34 -8.23 -9.57
CA MET A 317 -21.45 -8.80 -10.34
C MET A 317 -21.15 -8.74 -11.86
#